data_AF-A0A3A9FB03-F1
#
_entry.id   AF-A0A3A9FB03-F1
#
_cell.length_a   1.000
_cell.length_b   1.000
_cell.length_c   1.000
_cell.angle_alpha   90.00
_cell.angle_beta   90.00
_cell.angle_gamma   90.00
#
_symmetry.space_group_name_H-M   'P 1'
#
loop_
_entity.id
_entity.type
_entity.pdbx_description
1 polymer ?
#
loop_
_entity_poly.entity_id
_entity_poly.type
_entity_poly.pdbx_seq_one_letter_code
_entity_poly.pdbx_strand_id
1 'polypeptide(L)'
;EKKSIIVSMAIAGAIAGLAGGLLYLAGSGKHIEVVDVLASEGFTGISVALLGFNNPIGIFVSSIFIAYLTAGGFYLQLYEFSVEIIDIIVAVIIYFSAFSLVVRLILARIRQGRKGGNKL
;
A
#
# COMPACT_ATOMS: atom_id res chain seq x y z
N GLU A 1 15.16 7.01 -22.55
CA GLU A 1 15.31 6.50 -21.16
C GLU A 1 15.19 7.58 -20.10
N LYS A 2 16.09 8.58 -20.04
CA LYS A 2 16.02 9.67 -19.04
C LYS A 2 14.68 10.42 -19.05
N LYS A 3 14.10 10.67 -20.23
CA LYS A 3 12.78 11.32 -20.36
C LYS A 3 11.65 10.54 -19.67
N SER A 4 11.68 9.21 -19.73
CA SER A 4 10.65 8.38 -19.07
C SER A 4 10.80 8.44 -17.55
N ILE A 5 12.03 8.39 -17.04
CA ILE A 5 12.31 8.49 -15.61
C ILE A 5 11.84 9.84 -15.07
N ILE A 6 12.19 10.94 -15.76
CA ILE A 6 11.81 12.29 -15.36
C ILE A 6 10.29 12.46 -15.37
N VAL A 7 9.61 11.99 -16.42
CA VAL A 7 8.15 12.07 -16.53
C VAL A 7 7.47 11.25 -15.43
N SER A 8 7.92 10.02 -15.17
CA SER A 8 7.36 9.19 -14.09
C SER A 8 7.54 9.84 -12.72
N MET A 9 8.72 10.40 -12.43
CA MET A 9 8.99 11.05 -11.15
C MET A 9 8.20 12.35 -10.97
N ALA A 10 8.03 13.12 -12.06
CA ALA A 10 7.21 14.31 -12.05
C ALA A 10 5.72 13.98 -11.79
N ILE A 11 5.18 12.95 -12.44
CA ILE A 11 3.80 12.50 -12.23
C ILE A 11 3.61 11.97 -10.80
N ALA A 12 4.52 11.14 -10.31
CA ALA A 12 4.45 10.62 -8.94
C ALA A 12 4.51 11.74 -7.89
N GLY A 13 5.41 12.72 -8.09
CA GLY A 13 5.54 13.89 -7.22
C GLY A 13 4.30 14.78 -7.27
N ALA A 14 3.71 14.99 -8.44
CA ALA A 14 2.46 15.74 -8.58
C ALA A 14 1.29 15.07 -7.85
N ILE A 15 1.16 13.74 -7.96
CA ILE A 15 0.11 12.97 -7.27
C ILE A 15 0.33 12.99 -5.75
N ALA A 16 1.57 12.79 -5.28
CA ALA A 16 1.91 12.85 -3.87
C ALA A 16 1.66 14.24 -3.26
N GLY A 17 2.02 15.30 -3.99
CA GLY A 17 1.76 16.68 -3.60
C GLY A 17 0.26 17.00 -3.54
N LEU A 18 -0.52 16.55 -4.52
CA LEU A 18 -1.99 16.68 -4.50
C LEU A 18 -2.61 15.91 -3.33
N ALA A 19 -2.18 14.68 -3.08
CA ALA A 19 -2.67 13.88 -1.95
C ALA A 19 -2.37 14.55 -0.61
N GLY A 20 -1.14 15.07 -0.42
CA GLY A 20 -0.76 15.82 0.78
C GLY A 20 -1.53 17.14 0.93
N GLY A 21 -1.73 17.87 -0.17
CA GLY A 21 -2.50 19.12 -0.18
C GLY A 21 -3.98 18.91 0.13
N LEU A 22 -4.58 17.83 -0.39
CA LEU A 22 -5.95 17.43 -0.06
C LEU A 22 -6.08 17.04 1.41
N LEU A 23 -5.12 16.27 1.95
CA LEU A 23 -5.07 15.94 3.37
C LEU A 23 -5.04 17.20 4.25
N TYR A 24 -4.22 18.18 3.89
CA TYR A 24 -4.12 19.46 4.60
C TYR A 24 -5.43 20.27 4.55
N LEU A 25 -6.12 20.27 3.39
CA LEU A 25 -7.32 21.08 3.18
C LEU A 25 -8.62 20.41 3.65
N ALA A 26 -8.65 19.08 3.82
CA ALA A 26 -9.86 18.30 4.11
C ALA A 26 -10.56 18.62 5.46
N GLY A 27 -10.03 19.54 6.27
CA GLY A 27 -10.70 20.12 7.43
C GLY A 27 -11.06 19.15 8.57
N SER A 28 -10.76 17.86 8.43
CA SER A 28 -11.21 16.77 9.32
C SER A 28 -10.25 16.50 10.49
N GLY A 29 -9.55 17.53 10.99
CA GLY A 29 -8.69 17.39 12.18
C GLY A 29 -7.32 16.74 11.94
N LYS A 30 -7.01 16.21 10.75
CA LYS A 30 -5.63 15.97 10.30
C LYS A 30 -4.98 17.30 9.86
N HIS A 31 -4.93 18.28 10.75
CA HIS A 31 -3.90 19.29 10.60
C HIS A 31 -2.56 18.57 10.60
N ILE A 32 -1.58 19.06 9.85
CA ILE A 32 -0.19 18.68 10.11
C ILE A 32 0.15 19.31 11.46
N GLU A 33 -0.38 18.74 12.54
CA GLU A 33 0.19 18.94 13.85
C GLU A 33 1.61 18.35 13.75
N VAL A 34 2.58 19.09 14.25
CA VAL A 34 3.96 18.61 14.39
C VAL A 34 3.96 17.59 15.52
N VAL A 35 3.27 16.49 15.30
CA VAL A 35 3.40 15.28 16.11
C VAL A 35 4.52 14.51 15.45
N ASP A 36 5.49 14.06 16.24
CA ASP A 36 6.68 13.31 15.81
C ASP A 36 6.32 11.88 15.33
N VAL A 37 5.16 11.73 14.70
CA VAL A 37 4.56 10.46 14.29
C VAL A 37 4.56 10.41 12.78
N LEU A 38 5.24 9.40 12.25
CA LEU A 38 5.30 9.16 10.81
C LEU A 38 3.88 8.92 10.27
N ALA A 39 3.57 9.52 9.12
CA ALA A 39 2.29 9.30 8.46
C ALA A 39 2.13 7.82 8.07
N SER A 40 1.16 7.14 8.69
CA SER A 40 0.87 5.71 8.48
C SER A 40 0.45 5.38 7.04
N GLU A 41 -0.17 6.34 6.34
CA GLU A 41 -0.71 6.16 4.99
C GLU A 41 0.35 5.70 3.97
N GLY A 42 1.58 6.19 4.09
CA GLY A 42 2.69 5.80 3.23
C GLY A 42 3.09 4.32 3.40
N PHE A 43 3.10 3.83 4.65
CA PHE A 43 3.42 2.44 4.96
C PHE A 43 2.32 1.47 4.52
N THR A 44 1.06 1.85 4.71
CA THR A 44 -0.09 1.09 4.19
C THR A 44 -0.02 1.04 2.66
N GLY A 45 0.35 2.14 2.00
CA GLY A 45 0.52 2.20 0.54
C GLY A 45 1.56 1.20 0.00
N ILE A 46 2.70 1.01 0.68
CA ILE A 46 3.71 0.02 0.29
C ILE A 46 3.09 -1.40 0.29
N SER A 47 2.34 -1.70 1.34
CA SER A 47 1.70 -3.01 1.51
C SER A 47 0.60 -3.27 0.47
N VAL A 48 -0.18 -2.25 0.13
CA VAL A 48 -1.18 -2.31 -0.94
C VAL A 48 -0.52 -2.50 -2.30
N ALA A 49 0.65 -1.89 -2.54
CA ALA A 49 1.41 -2.10 -3.77
C ALA A 49 1.86 -3.57 -3.93
N LEU A 50 2.25 -4.21 -2.81
CA LEU A 50 2.60 -5.63 -2.76
C LEU A 50 1.39 -6.54 -2.98
N LEU A 51 0.22 -6.19 -2.40
CA LEU A 51 -1.04 -6.89 -2.64
C LEU A 51 -1.41 -6.92 -4.13
N GLY A 52 -1.16 -5.81 -4.84
CA GLY A 52 -1.36 -5.69 -6.29
C GLY A 52 -0.23 -6.29 -7.15
N PHE A 53 0.74 -7.01 -6.58
CA PHE A 53 1.91 -7.59 -7.26
C PHE A 53 2.69 -6.61 -8.14
N ASN A 54 2.81 -5.33 -7.72
CA ASN A 54 3.48 -4.28 -8.49
C ASN A 54 2.87 -4.02 -9.90
N ASN A 55 1.63 -4.47 -10.15
CA ASN A 55 0.91 -4.18 -11.38
C ASN A 55 0.01 -2.95 -11.18
N PRO A 56 0.15 -1.88 -11.98
CA PRO A 56 -0.59 -0.63 -11.76
C PRO A 56 -2.12 -0.81 -11.67
N ILE A 57 -2.70 -1.73 -12.46
CA ILE A 57 -4.15 -1.99 -12.44
C ILE A 57 -4.54 -2.71 -11.15
N GLY A 58 -3.73 -3.69 -10.71
CA GLY A 58 -3.96 -4.42 -9.46
C GLY A 58 -3.83 -3.52 -8.24
N ILE A 59 -2.86 -2.60 -8.24
CA ILE A 59 -2.68 -1.62 -7.17
C ILE A 59 -3.89 -0.68 -7.08
N PHE A 60 -4.39 -0.19 -8.22
CA PHE A 60 -5.54 0.71 -8.25
C PHE A 60 -6.82 0.08 -7.69
N VAL A 61 -7.10 -1.18 -8.03
CA VAL A 61 -8.26 -1.91 -7.48
C VAL A 61 -8.06 -2.18 -5.99
N SER A 62 -6.85 -2.59 -5.59
CA SER A 62 -6.54 -2.89 -4.19
C SER A 62 -6.62 -1.66 -3.29
N SER A 63 -6.15 -0.51 -3.76
CA SER A 63 -6.21 0.75 -2.99
C SER A 63 -7.64 1.22 -2.78
N ILE A 64 -8.51 1.10 -3.79
CA ILE A 64 -9.93 1.39 -3.66
C ILE A 64 -10.58 0.46 -2.63
N PHE A 65 -10.29 -0.83 -2.68
CA PHE A 65 -10.82 -1.79 -1.73
C PHE A 65 -10.42 -1.47 -0.28
N ILE A 66 -9.14 -1.16 -0.03
CA ILE A 66 -8.68 -0.76 1.30
C ILE A 66 -9.30 0.58 1.73
N ALA A 67 -9.45 1.55 0.82
CA ALA A 67 -10.11 2.82 1.11
C ALA A 67 -11.59 2.63 1.50
N TYR A 68 -12.30 1.69 0.88
CA TYR A 68 -13.67 1.36 1.28
C TYR A 68 -13.75 0.64 2.63
N LEU A 69 -12.80 -0.23 2.95
CA LEU A 69 -12.74 -0.87 4.27
C LEU A 69 -12.51 0.17 5.37
N THR A 70 -11.57 1.10 5.17
CA THR A 70 -11.30 2.14 6.17
C THR A 70 -12.48 3.11 6.30
N ALA A 71 -13.09 3.53 5.18
CA ALA A 71 -14.32 4.32 5.21
C ALA A 71 -15.46 3.58 5.93
N GLY A 72 -15.65 2.29 5.65
CA GLY A 72 -16.62 1.43 6.34
C GLY A 72 -16.42 1.39 7.85
N GLY A 73 -15.18 1.50 8.32
CA GLY A 73 -14.87 1.57 9.75
C GLY A 73 -15.28 2.84 10.44
N PHE A 74 -15.09 3.97 9.78
CA PHE A 74 -15.63 5.24 10.26
C PHE A 74 -17.16 5.18 10.42
N TYR A 75 -17.86 4.47 9.53
CA TYR A 75 -19.31 4.28 9.67
C TYR A 75 -19.69 3.28 10.78
N LEU A 76 -18.88 2.23 11.02
CA LEU A 76 -19.12 1.30 12.14
C LEU A 76 -18.92 1.96 13.51
N GLN A 77 -18.05 2.97 13.59
CA GLN A 77 -17.83 3.75 14.82
C GLN A 77 -19.11 4.44 15.31
N LEU A 78 -20.04 4.78 14.40
CA LEU A 78 -21.33 5.38 14.74
C LEU A 78 -22.30 4.40 15.45
N TYR A 79 -22.03 3.10 15.38
CA TYR A 79 -22.81 2.03 16.02
C TYR A 79 -22.12 1.47 17.28
N GLU A 80 -21.22 2.25 17.89
CA GLU A 80 -20.39 1.87 19.06
C GLU A 80 -19.42 0.70 18.83
N PHE A 81 -19.13 0.36 17.57
CA PHE A 81 -18.07 -0.59 17.25
C PHE A 81 -16.71 0.11 17.15
N SER A 82 -15.72 -0.52 17.76
CA SER A 82 -14.33 -0.06 17.77
C SER A 82 -13.68 -0.24 16.38
N VAL A 83 -13.04 0.80 15.86
CA VAL A 83 -12.36 0.82 14.55
C VAL A 83 -11.20 -0.18 14.46
N GLU A 84 -10.71 -0.65 15.62
CA GLU A 84 -9.66 -1.65 15.76
C GLU A 84 -9.95 -2.95 15.00
N ILE A 85 -11.23 -3.32 14.82
CA ILE A 85 -11.61 -4.52 14.05
C ILE A 85 -11.12 -4.42 12.61
N ILE A 86 -11.20 -3.23 12.02
CA ILE A 86 -10.83 -3.02 10.62
C ILE A 86 -9.33 -2.94 10.45
N ASP A 87 -8.63 -2.33 11.41
CA ASP A 87 -7.17 -2.37 11.44
C ASP A 87 -6.65 -3.82 11.52
N ILE A 88 -7.29 -4.69 12.32
CA ILE A 88 -6.95 -6.12 12.37
C ILE A 88 -7.20 -6.79 11.01
N ILE A 89 -8.34 -6.54 10.36
CA ILE A 89 -8.65 -7.10 9.04
C ILE A 89 -7.62 -6.66 8.00
N VAL A 90 -7.29 -5.37 7.96
CA VAL A 90 -6.30 -4.80 7.03
C VAL A 90 -4.91 -5.41 7.30
N ALA A 91 -4.51 -5.52 8.57
CA ALA A 91 -3.25 -6.13 8.97
C ALA A 91 -3.15 -7.59 8.51
N VAL A 92 -4.22 -8.38 8.68
CA VAL A 92 -4.27 -9.77 8.23
C VAL A 92 -4.14 -9.88 6.71
N ILE A 93 -4.85 -9.04 5.94
CA ILE A 93 -4.77 -9.00 4.47
C ILE A 93 -3.34 -8.70 4.01
N ILE A 94 -2.71 -7.69 4.61
CA ILE A 94 -1.33 -7.29 4.31
C ILE A 94 -0.35 -8.41 4.67
N TYR A 95 -0.53 -9.06 5.82
CA TYR A 95 0.35 -10.15 6.26
C TYR A 95 0.28 -11.34 5.32
N PHE A 96 -0.93 -11.76 4.93
CA PHE A 96 -1.13 -12.82 3.95
C PHE A 96 -0.57 -12.48 2.57
N SER A 97 -0.69 -11.23 2.13
CA SER A 97 -0.14 -10.80 0.83
C SER A 97 1.39 -10.81 0.83
N ALA A 98 2.01 -10.29 1.90
CA ALA A 98 3.45 -10.32 2.10
C ALA A 98 3.96 -11.76 2.17
N PHE A 99 3.28 -12.63 2.91
CA PHE A 99 3.62 -14.05 3.01
C PHE A 99 3.58 -14.74 1.64
N SER A 100 2.53 -14.52 0.85
CA SER A 100 2.42 -15.05 -0.52
C SER A 100 3.60 -14.62 -1.41
N LEU A 101 4.02 -13.36 -1.28
CA LEU A 101 5.14 -12.82 -2.04
C LEU A 101 6.48 -13.45 -1.61
N VAL A 102 6.70 -13.60 -0.30
CA VAL A 102 7.90 -14.26 0.26
C VAL A 102 7.97 -15.72 -0.21
N VAL A 103 6.86 -16.45 -0.15
CA VAL A 103 6.79 -17.85 -0.62
C VAL A 103 7.14 -17.95 -2.11
N ARG A 104 6.59 -17.06 -2.94
CA ARG A 104 6.96 -16.99 -4.38
C ARG A 104 8.45 -16.72 -4.58
N LEU A 105 9.04 -15.79 -3.81
CA LEU A 105 10.45 -15.45 -3.90
C LEU A 105 11.35 -16.65 -3.53
N ILE A 106 11.01 -17.35 -2.45
CA ILE A 106 11.74 -18.54 -1.99
C ILE A 106 11.64 -19.66 -3.03
N LEU A 107 10.44 -19.96 -3.54
CA LEU A 107 10.22 -20.98 -4.57
C LEU A 107 10.97 -20.65 -5.86
N ALA A 108 11.00 -19.38 -6.28
CA ALA A 108 11.74 -18.93 -7.45
C ALA A 108 13.26 -19.14 -7.26
N ARG A 109 13.79 -18.80 -6.08
CA ARG A 109 15.21 -18.99 -5.75
C ARG A 109 15.61 -20.46 -5.72
N ILE A 110 14.78 -21.33 -5.15
CA ILE A 110 15.00 -22.80 -5.14
C ILE A 110 14.96 -23.37 -6.57
N ARG A 111 14.06 -22.89 -7.44
CA ARG A 111 13.99 -23.32 -8.85
C ARG A 111 15.20 -22.84 -9.67
N GLN A 112 15.71 -21.64 -9.42
CA GLN A 112 16.89 -21.11 -10.12
C GLN A 112 18.17 -21.88 -9.74
N GLY A 113 18.33 -22.30 -8.48
CA GLY A 113 19.44 -23.14 -8.04
C GLY A 113 19.55 -24.48 -8.77
N ARG A 114 18.46 -25.00 -9.34
CA ARG A 114 18.45 -26.25 -10.14
C ARG A 114 18.80 -26.05 -11.63
N LYS A 115 18.64 -24.85 -12.19
CA LYS A 115 18.93 -24.60 -13.63
C LYS A 115 20.39 -24.23 -13.93
N GLY A 116 21.18 -23.91 -12.91
CA GLY A 116 22.62 -23.59 -13.05
C GLY A 116 23.54 -24.81 -13.17
N GLY A 117 23.04 -26.04 -13.00
CA GLY A 117 23.84 -27.28 -13.03
C GLY A 117 23.85 -28.04 -14.34
N ASN A 118 23.21 -27.55 -15.41
CA ASN A 118 23.10 -28.28 -16.69
C ASN A 118 23.76 -27.56 -17.88
N LYS A 119 24.83 -26.82 -17.60
CA LYS A 119 25.79 -26.32 -18.60
C LYS A 119 27.21 -26.68 -18.13
N LEU A 120 27.55 -27.95 -18.21
CA LEU A 120 28.92 -28.44 -18.30
C LEU A 120 28.94 -29.44 -19.46
#